data_AF-A0A1H9X826-F1
#
_entry.id   AF-A0A1H9X826-F1
#
_cell.length_a   1.000
_cell.length_b   1.000
_cell.length_c   1.000
_cell.angle_alpha   90.00
_cell.angle_beta   90.00
_cell.angle_gamma   90.00
#
_symmetry.space_group_name_H-M   'P 1'
#
loop_
_entity.id
_entity.type
_entity.pdbx_description
1 polymer ?
#
loop_
_entity_poly.entity_id
_entity_poly.type
_entity_poly.pdbx_seq_one_letter_code
_entity_poly.pdbx_strand_id
1 'polypeptide(L)'
;MTGPLLDVLEVLLEHAGGREKPYGWVIMKAVGRSGPTVYGVLDRLEEWGWVTGTWEELSEDEGRPRRRCYEVTPTGRVRAEALLMQRNRPARGFTLFRSPVSDGAR
;
A
#
# COMPACT_ATOMS: atom_id res chain seq x y z
N MET A 1 -5.26 -11.00 -1.25
CA MET A 1 -4.71 -9.66 -0.95
C MET A 1 -4.96 -8.77 -2.16
N THR A 2 -5.44 -7.54 -2.00
CA THR A 2 -5.79 -6.69 -3.16
C THR A 2 -4.61 -5.82 -3.56
N GLY A 3 -4.35 -5.68 -4.87
CA GLY A 3 -3.29 -4.81 -5.39
C GLY A 3 -3.34 -3.38 -4.86
N PRO A 4 -4.52 -2.69 -4.87
CA PRO A 4 -4.65 -1.34 -4.32
C PRO A 4 -4.22 -1.18 -2.87
N LEU A 5 -4.47 -2.18 -2.02
CA LEU A 5 -4.08 -2.13 -0.63
C LEU A 5 -2.55 -2.16 -0.49
N LEU A 6 -1.89 -3.03 -1.25
CA LEU A 6 -0.43 -3.15 -1.21
C LEU A 6 0.27 -1.89 -1.72
N ASP A 7 -0.22 -1.30 -2.81
CA ASP A 7 0.37 -0.07 -3.35
C ASP A 7 0.22 1.11 -2.38
N VAL A 8 -0.93 1.24 -1.70
CA VAL A 8 -1.12 2.29 -0.68
C VAL A 8 -0.23 2.06 0.54
N LEU A 9 -0.10 0.81 1.00
CA LEU A 9 0.79 0.48 2.12
C LEU A 9 2.26 0.74 1.81
N GLU A 10 2.69 0.47 0.58
CA GLU A 10 4.06 0.74 0.11
C GLU A 10 4.39 2.24 0.21
N VAL A 11 3.55 3.10 -0.36
CA VAL A 11 3.71 4.57 -0.27
C VAL A 11 3.69 5.07 1.17
N LEU A 12 2.80 4.53 2.01
CA LEU A 12 2.72 4.93 3.41
C LEU A 12 3.97 4.55 4.21
N LEU A 13 4.56 3.38 3.93
CA LEU A 13 5.81 2.94 4.56
C LEU A 13 7.03 3.75 4.09
N GLU A 14 7.07 4.18 2.83
CA GLU A 14 8.12 5.08 2.33
C GLU A 14 8.17 6.42 3.07
N HIS A 15 7.01 6.89 3.54
CA HIS A 15 6.91 8.12 4.33
C HIS A 15 6.98 7.86 5.85
N ALA A 16 6.99 6.60 6.29
CA ALA A 16 6.98 6.27 7.72
C ALA A 16 8.31 6.68 8.37
N GLY A 17 8.23 7.55 9.39
CA GLY A 17 9.39 8.12 10.08
C GLY A 17 9.93 9.39 9.43
N GLY A 18 9.32 9.87 8.34
CA GLY A 18 9.55 11.20 7.81
C GLY A 18 9.00 12.31 8.71
N ARG A 19 9.46 13.55 8.49
CA ARG A 19 8.91 14.73 9.19
C ARG A 19 7.50 15.11 8.71
N GLU A 20 7.18 14.76 7.46
CA GLU A 20 5.91 15.09 6.82
C GLU A 20 5.08 13.83 6.57
N LYS A 21 3.81 13.88 6.97
CA LYS A 21 2.83 12.80 6.79
C LYS A 21 2.09 13.02 5.47
N PRO A 22 2.01 12.05 4.56
CA PRO A 22 1.37 12.24 3.27
C PRO A 22 -0.14 12.40 3.44
N TYR A 23 -0.73 13.34 2.69
CA TYR A 23 -2.19 13.49 2.59
C TYR A 23 -2.75 12.74 1.38
N GLY A 24 -4.06 12.46 1.40
CA GLY A 24 -4.69 11.53 0.45
C GLY A 24 -4.42 11.80 -1.04
N TRP A 25 -4.26 13.07 -1.45
CA TRP A 25 -3.91 13.39 -2.84
C TRP A 25 -2.48 13.02 -3.21
N VAL A 26 -1.50 13.19 -2.30
CA VAL A 26 -0.10 12.76 -2.51
C VAL A 26 -0.08 11.25 -2.70
N ILE A 27 -0.79 10.52 -1.84
CA ILE A 27 -0.90 9.06 -1.92
C ILE A 27 -1.53 8.66 -3.25
N MET A 28 -2.65 9.30 -3.64
CA MET A 28 -3.33 9.06 -4.91
C MET A 28 -2.41 9.25 -6.12
N LYS A 29 -1.62 10.34 -6.12
CA LYS A 29 -0.66 10.63 -7.19
C LYS A 29 0.47 9.59 -7.25
N ALA A 30 0.98 9.15 -6.10
CA ALA A 30 2.05 8.17 -6.02
C ALA A 30 1.60 6.77 -6.50
N VAL A 31 0.42 6.31 -6.08
CA VAL A 31 -0.09 4.98 -6.46
C VAL A 31 -0.69 4.94 -7.86
N GLY A 32 -1.03 6.08 -8.47
CA GLY A 32 -1.63 6.15 -9.81
C GLY A 32 -3.03 5.54 -9.91
N ARG A 33 -3.78 5.48 -8.81
CA ARG A 33 -5.14 4.90 -8.73
C ARG A 33 -6.19 5.99 -8.57
N SER A 34 -7.45 5.64 -8.86
CA SER A 34 -8.56 6.58 -8.69
C SER A 34 -8.74 6.99 -7.23
N GLY A 35 -9.18 8.23 -7.01
CA GLY A 35 -9.49 8.75 -5.67
C GLY A 35 -10.37 7.80 -4.84
N PRO A 36 -11.55 7.36 -5.33
CA PRO A 36 -12.41 6.45 -4.59
C PRO A 36 -11.72 5.15 -4.16
N THR A 37 -10.83 4.61 -4.99
CA THR A 37 -10.06 3.41 -4.64
C THR A 37 -9.11 3.69 -3.50
N VAL A 38 -8.39 4.81 -3.54
CA VAL A 38 -7.38 5.17 -2.54
C VAL A 38 -8.04 5.52 -1.22
N TYR A 39 -9.06 6.36 -1.23
CA TYR A 39 -9.80 6.72 -0.01
C TYR A 39 -10.48 5.52 0.62
N GLY A 40 -11.13 4.65 -0.18
CA GLY A 40 -11.72 3.42 0.35
C GLY A 40 -10.71 2.41 0.90
N VAL A 41 -9.43 2.49 0.51
CA VAL A 41 -8.35 1.72 1.15
C VAL A 41 -7.90 2.40 2.44
N LEU A 42 -7.72 3.72 2.44
CA LEU A 42 -7.35 4.48 3.63
C LEU A 42 -8.39 4.31 4.76
N ASP A 43 -9.68 4.37 4.43
CA ASP A 43 -10.77 4.15 5.38
C ASP A 43 -10.66 2.76 6.03
N ARG A 44 -10.44 1.71 5.23
CA ARG A 44 -10.25 0.34 5.73
C ARG A 44 -9.00 0.20 6.61
N LEU A 45 -7.90 0.87 6.25
CA LEU A 45 -6.69 0.85 7.05
C LEU A 45 -6.86 1.58 8.39
N GLU A 46 -7.65 2.65 8.42
CA GLU A 46 -8.04 3.33 9.66
C GLU A 46 -8.96 2.45 10.52
N GLU A 47 -9.96 1.80 9.92
CA GLU A 47 -10.85 0.84 10.61
C GLU A 47 -10.05 -0.31 11.26
N TRP A 48 -8.97 -0.76 10.63
CA TRP A 48 -8.09 -1.80 11.18
C TRP A 48 -7.07 -1.26 12.18
N GLY A 49 -6.97 0.05 12.36
CA GLY A 49 -5.98 0.70 13.21
C GLY A 49 -4.55 0.62 12.67
N TRP A 50 -4.38 0.41 11.37
CA TRP A 50 -3.06 0.32 10.73
C TRP A 50 -2.50 1.69 10.37
N VAL A 51 -3.40 2.66 10.18
CA VAL A 51 -3.04 4.06 9.99
C VAL A 51 -3.91 4.95 10.87
N THR A 52 -3.43 6.16 11.12
CA THR A 52 -4.16 7.24 11.77
C THR A 52 -4.23 8.44 10.85
N GLY A 53 -5.43 8.96 10.60
CA GLY A 53 -5.65 10.20 9.88
C GLY A 53 -5.73 11.40 10.81
N THR A 54 -4.92 12.42 10.58
CA THR A 54 -4.94 13.68 11.33
C THR A 54 -5.13 14.85 10.38
N TRP A 55 -6.02 15.78 10.71
CA TRP A 55 -6.16 17.02 9.96
C TRP A 55 -5.00 17.96 10.30
N GLU A 56 -4.32 18.49 9.28
CA GLU A 56 -3.30 19.53 9.44
C GLU A 56 -3.84 20.66 10.32
N GLU A 57 -3.04 21.17 11.26
CA GLU A 57 -3.31 22.44 11.93
C GLU A 57 -2.89 23.55 10.96
N LEU A 58 -3.88 24.18 10.32
CA LEU A 58 -3.69 25.33 9.47
C LEU A 58 -4.29 26.54 10.17
N SER A 59 -3.61 27.68 10.11
CA SER A 59 -4.17 28.96 10.52
C SER A 59 -5.25 29.37 9.52
N GLU A 60 -6.33 30.02 9.98
CA GLU A 60 -7.45 30.44 9.13
C GLU A 60 -7.01 31.34 7.96
N ASP A 61 -5.87 32.01 8.10
CA ASP A 61 -5.27 32.92 7.11
C ASP A 61 -4.59 32.21 5.93
N GLU A 62 -4.35 30.89 5.98
CA GLU A 62 -3.62 30.17 4.91
C GLU A 62 -4.43 29.96 3.62
N GLY A 63 -5.71 30.38 3.58
CA GLY A 63 -6.50 30.50 2.35
C GLY A 63 -6.80 29.19 1.61
N ARG A 64 -6.48 28.03 2.21
CA ARG A 64 -6.72 26.70 1.64
C ARG A 64 -7.45 25.78 2.62
N PRO A 65 -8.22 24.80 2.12
CA PRO A 65 -8.78 23.77 2.98
C PRO A 65 -7.68 22.97 3.70
N ARG A 66 -7.99 22.59 4.95
CA ARG A 66 -7.19 21.64 5.73
C ARG A 66 -7.06 20.32 4.98
N ARG A 67 -5.88 19.69 5.07
CA ARG A 67 -5.66 18.35 4.50
C ARG A 67 -5.68 17.32 5.62
N ARG A 68 -6.16 16.12 5.29
CA ARG A 68 -6.05 14.96 6.17
C ARG A 68 -4.81 14.17 5.79
N CYS A 69 -3.85 14.12 6.70
CA CYS A 69 -2.59 13.41 6.57
C CYS A 69 -2.67 12.06 7.28
N TYR A 70 -1.96 11.06 6.76
CA TYR A 70 -2.01 9.70 7.27
C TYR A 70 -0.65 9.25 7.78
N GLU A 71 -0.64 8.59 8.92
CA GLU A 71 0.55 8.01 9.53
C GLU A 71 0.34 6.53 9.80
N VAL A 72 1.36 5.72 9.54
CA VAL A 72 1.33 4.29 9.83
C VAL A 72 1.54 4.06 11.32
N THR A 73 0.66 3.30 11.97
CA THR A 73 0.82 2.93 13.38
C THR A 73 1.93 1.88 13.53
N PRO A 74 2.51 1.68 14.74
CA PRO A 74 3.49 0.61 14.95
C PRO A 74 2.95 -0.78 14.55
N THR A 75 1.69 -1.06 14.88
CA THR A 75 1.00 -2.29 14.47
C THR A 75 0.83 -2.37 12.96
N GLY A 76 0.37 -1.28 12.33
CA GLY A 76 0.20 -1.19 10.89
C GLY A 76 1.50 -1.42 10.14
N ARG A 77 2.62 -0.90 10.66
CA ARG A 77 3.96 -1.07 10.08
C ARG A 77 4.35 -2.53 10.01
N VAL A 78 4.30 -3.24 11.13
CA VAL A 78 4.65 -4.67 11.20
C VAL A 78 3.78 -5.51 10.27
N ARG A 79 2.47 -5.21 10.22
CA ARG A 79 1.52 -5.93 9.36
C ARG A 79 1.76 -5.62 7.88
N ALA A 80 1.99 -4.36 7.53
CA ALA A 80 2.23 -3.92 6.16
C ALA A 80 3.53 -4.51 5.60
N GLU A 81 4.62 -4.46 6.36
CA GLU A 81 5.89 -5.09 5.99
C GLU A 81 5.70 -6.60 5.72
N ALA A 82 4.99 -7.32 6.59
CA ALA A 82 4.69 -8.74 6.40
C ALA A 82 3.85 -9.03 5.15
N LEU A 83 2.91 -8.15 4.77
CA LEU A 83 2.13 -8.29 3.55
C LEU A 83 2.97 -8.02 2.29
N LEU A 84 3.82 -7.00 2.31
CA LEU A 84 4.68 -6.66 1.17
C LEU A 84 5.76 -7.73 0.93
N MET A 85 6.30 -8.34 1.98
CA MET A 85 7.19 -9.50 1.84
C MET A 85 6.51 -10.69 1.12
N GLN A 86 5.20 -10.87 1.32
CA GLN A 86 4.44 -11.92 0.62
C GLN A 86 4.19 -11.56 -0.84
N ARG A 87 4.02 -10.28 -1.18
CA ARG A 87 3.92 -9.78 -2.56
C ARG A 87 5.18 -10.14 -3.37
N ASN A 88 6.35 -10.01 -2.75
CA ASN A 88 7.64 -10.22 -3.40
C ASN A 88 8.14 -11.67 -3.36
N ARG A 89 7.37 -12.61 -2.79
CA ARG A 89 7.72 -14.03 -2.90
C ARG A 89 7.51 -14.47 -4.35
N PRO A 90 8.55 -14.97 -5.04
CA PRO A 90 8.33 -15.61 -6.32
C PRO A 90 7.33 -16.75 -6.10
N ALA A 91 6.28 -16.79 -6.91
CA ALA A 91 5.40 -17.94 -6.97
C ALA A 91 6.32 -19.15 -7.14
N ARG A 92 6.39 -20.05 -6.14
CA ARG A 92 7.23 -21.24 -6.25
C ARG A 92 6.80 -21.95 -7.52
N GLY A 93 7.67 -21.92 -8.51
CA GLY A 93 7.37 -22.37 -9.86
C GLY A 93 6.82 -23.77 -9.79
N PHE A 94 5.60 -23.94 -10.29
CA PHE A 94 5.12 -25.25 -10.69
C PHE A 94 5.94 -25.66 -11.91
N THR A 95 7.14 -26.20 -11.66
CA THR A 95 7.91 -26.89 -12.68
C THR A 95 7.15 -28.17 -12.98
N LEU A 96 6.25 -28.11 -13.97
CA LEU A 96 5.82 -29.32 -14.65
C LEU A 96 7.06 -29.91 -15.30
N PHE A 97 7.59 -30.92 -14.62
CA PHE A 97 8.55 -31.86 -15.13
C PHE A 97 7.93 -32.53 -16.34
N ARG A 98 8.17 -31.98 -17.53
CA ARG A 98 7.85 -32.64 -18.79
C ARG A 98 9.04 -33.53 -19.12
N SER A 99 9.00 -34.78 -18.66
CA SER A 99 9.91 -35.82 -19.12
C SER A 99 9.84 -35.91 -20.65
N PRO A 100 10.96 -36.09 -21.36
CA PRO A 100 10.91 -36.50 -22.75
C PRO A 100 10.49 -37.97 -22.78
N VAL A 101 9.29 -38.25 -23.30
CA VAL A 101 8.98 -39.60 -23.74
C VAL A 101 9.74 -39.80 -25.06
N SER A 102 10.70 -40.71 -25.03
CA SER A 102 11.33 -41.26 -26.22
C SER A 102 10.27 -42.02 -27.00
N ASP A 103 10.05 -41.67 -28.26
CA ASP A 103 9.39 -42.57 -29.20
C ASP A 103 10.31 -42.77 -30.39
N GLY A 104 10.84 -43.98 -30.50
CA GLY A 104 11.58 -44.45 -31.64
C GLY A 104 10.60 -44.78 -32.76
N ALA A 105 10.90 -44.31 -33.96
CA ALA A 105 10.28 -44.85 -35.17
C ALA A 105 11.30 -44.87 -36.30
N ARG A 106 11.78 -46.11 -36.54
CA ARG A 106 12.31 -46.73 -37.77
C ARG A 106 13.42 -46.04 -38.56
#